data_AF-A0A7W2FUX9-F1
#
_entry.id   AF-A0A7W2FUX9-F1
#
_cell.length_a   1.000
_cell.length_b   1.000
_cell.length_c   1.000
_cell.angle_alpha   90.00
_cell.angle_beta   90.00
_cell.angle_gamma   90.00
#
_symmetry.space_group_name_H-M   'P 1'
#
loop_
_entity.id
_entity.type
_entity.pdbx_description
1 polymer ?
#
loop_
_entity_poly.entity_id
_entity_poly.type
_entity_poly.pdbx_seq_one_letter_code
_entity_poly.pdbx_strand_id
1 'polypeptide(L)'
;FDVEGVITRIEYDPNRTAFIALVTYTDGEQAYILAPQRTAVGDKVVASQKADIKPGNAMPFSGMPIGTIVHNIELKPGKGGQIARAAGTYAQFVGRDGGYAQIRLSSGELRLVRQ
;
A
#
# COMPACT_ATOMS: atom_id res chain seq x y z
N PHE A 1 10.41 7.06 5.96
CA PHE A 1 10.39 5.68 6.53
C PHE A 1 10.39 5.81 8.04
N ASP A 2 9.78 4.85 8.73
CA ASP A 2 9.77 4.70 10.20
C ASP A 2 9.19 5.88 10.98
N VAL A 3 8.32 6.67 10.34
CA VAL A 3 7.53 7.73 10.97
C VAL A 3 6.08 7.28 10.97
N GLU A 4 5.48 7.19 12.15
CA GLU A 4 4.07 6.86 12.32
C GLU A 4 3.21 8.09 11.97
N GLY A 5 2.11 7.85 11.26
CA GLY A 5 1.10 8.85 10.98
C GLY A 5 -0.28 8.38 11.40
N VAL A 6 -1.17 9.33 11.67
CA VAL A 6 -2.57 9.06 12.03
C VAL A 6 -3.46 9.51 10.89
N ILE A 7 -4.41 8.67 10.51
CA ILE A 7 -5.46 9.04 9.55
C ILE A 7 -6.39 10.04 10.22
N THR A 8 -6.37 11.29 9.75
CA THR A 8 -7.22 12.36 10.31
C THR A 8 -8.53 12.51 9.57
N ARG A 9 -8.56 12.24 8.26
CA ARG A 9 -9.76 12.35 7.41
C ARG A 9 -9.74 11.31 6.29
N ILE A 10 -10.94 10.94 5.84
CA ILE A 10 -11.15 10.15 4.62
C ILE A 10 -12.06 10.97 3.71
N GLU A 11 -11.61 11.23 2.49
CA GLU A 11 -12.18 12.23 1.59
C GLU A 11 -12.41 11.62 0.20
N TYR A 12 -13.45 12.11 -0.47
CA TYR A 12 -13.68 11.83 -1.88
C TYR A 12 -12.69 12.62 -2.74
N ASP A 13 -12.12 11.99 -3.77
CA ASP A 13 -11.32 12.68 -4.79
C ASP A 13 -11.92 12.50 -6.19
N PRO A 14 -12.28 13.58 -6.90
CA PRO A 14 -12.83 13.50 -8.24
C PRO A 14 -11.86 12.94 -9.31
N ASN A 15 -10.56 12.93 -9.05
CA ASN A 15 -9.55 12.51 -10.05
C ASN A 15 -9.28 11.00 -10.06
N ARG A 16 -9.90 10.24 -9.17
CA ARG A 16 -9.74 8.78 -9.07
C ARG A 16 -10.99 8.12 -8.51
N THR A 17 -11.07 6.80 -8.63
CA THR A 17 -12.23 6.06 -8.12
C THR A 17 -12.13 5.73 -6.64
N ALA A 18 -10.91 5.59 -6.09
CA ALA A 18 -10.68 5.30 -4.68
C ALA A 18 -10.79 6.57 -3.81
N PHE A 19 -11.27 6.42 -2.58
CA PHE A 19 -11.16 7.46 -1.56
C PHE A 19 -9.69 7.72 -1.20
N ILE A 20 -9.40 8.90 -0.66
CA ILE A 20 -8.10 9.23 -0.09
C ILE A 20 -8.18 9.43 1.41
N ALA A 21 -7.12 9.05 2.10
CA ALA A 21 -6.95 9.29 3.52
C ALA A 21 -5.89 10.38 3.72
N LEU A 22 -6.21 11.40 4.50
CA LEU A 22 -5.24 12.37 4.98
C LEU A 22 -4.52 11.78 6.19
N VAL A 23 -3.21 11.63 6.08
CA VAL A 23 -2.33 11.19 7.16
C VAL A 23 -1.60 12.39 7.72
N THR A 24 -1.64 12.58 9.04
CA THR A 24 -0.80 13.56 9.75
C THR A 24 0.27 12.79 10.50
N TYR A 25 1.53 13.07 10.18
CA TYR A 25 2.69 12.45 10.81
C TYR A 25 3.02 13.14 12.13
N THR A 26 3.82 12.47 12.96
CA THR A 26 4.22 12.99 14.28
C THR A 26 5.05 14.27 14.22
N ASP A 27 5.70 14.55 13.08
CA ASP A 27 6.46 15.78 12.82
C ASP A 27 5.58 16.95 12.32
N GLY A 28 4.28 16.71 12.15
CA GLY A 28 3.32 17.70 11.65
C GLY A 28 3.18 17.72 10.12
N GLU A 29 3.97 16.93 9.38
CA GLU A 29 3.79 16.80 7.94
C GLU A 29 2.45 16.11 7.63
N GLN A 30 1.82 16.50 6.52
CA GLN A 30 0.58 15.91 6.05
C GLN A 30 0.74 15.35 4.65
N ALA A 31 0.26 14.14 4.44
CA ALA A 31 0.25 13.49 3.12
C ALA A 31 -1.07 12.78 2.87
N TYR A 32 -1.46 12.74 1.59
CA TYR A 32 -2.57 11.90 1.16
C TYR A 32 -2.08 10.53 0.71
N ILE A 33 -2.80 9.49 1.12
CA ILE A 33 -2.65 8.13 0.60
C ILE A 33 -3.99 7.66 0.02
N LEU A 34 -3.95 6.62 -0.82
CA LEU A 34 -5.19 5.90 -1.16
C LEU A 34 -5.75 5.29 0.11
N ALA A 35 -7.04 5.50 0.39
CA ALA A 35 -7.70 4.97 1.57
C ALA A 35 -7.84 3.43 1.42
N PRO A 36 -7.10 2.64 2.21
CA PRO A 36 -7.21 1.19 2.14
C PRO A 36 -8.54 0.72 2.72
N GLN A 37 -8.94 -0.50 2.37
CA GLN A 37 -10.13 -1.09 2.97
C GLN A 37 -9.90 -1.33 4.48
N ARG A 38 -10.93 -1.04 5.29
CA ARG A 38 -10.94 -1.25 6.76
C ARG A 38 -10.01 -0.33 7.56
N THR A 39 -9.56 0.79 6.98
CA THR A 39 -8.99 1.89 7.77
C THR A 39 -10.08 2.89 8.16
N ALA A 40 -9.97 3.45 9.35
CA ALA A 40 -10.84 4.49 9.88
C ALA A 40 -10.03 5.72 10.32
N VAL A 41 -10.73 6.82 10.56
CA VAL A 41 -10.13 8.00 11.20
C VAL A 41 -9.66 7.62 12.60
N GLY A 42 -8.43 8.01 12.94
CA GLY A 42 -7.75 7.66 14.18
C GLY A 42 -6.80 6.46 14.07
N ASP A 43 -6.86 5.68 12.98
CA ASP A 43 -5.93 4.57 12.77
C ASP A 43 -4.51 5.07 12.51
N LYS A 44 -3.55 4.31 13.03
CA LYS A 44 -2.11 4.54 12.86
C LYS A 44 -1.59 3.77 11.66
N VAL A 45 -0.79 4.43 10.84
CA VAL A 45 -0.14 3.87 9.65
C VAL A 45 1.34 4.20 9.65
N VAL A 46 2.16 3.29 9.12
CA VAL A 46 3.60 3.50 9.01
C VAL A 46 4.15 2.87 7.72
N ALA A 47 5.12 3.56 7.11
CA ALA A 47 5.96 3.01 6.06
C ALA A 47 7.31 2.61 6.64
N SER A 48 7.61 1.32 6.74
CA SER A 48 8.84 0.78 7.35
C SER A 48 9.43 -0.34 6.50
N GLN A 49 10.71 -0.65 6.67
CA GLN A 49 11.27 -1.90 6.12
C GLN A 49 10.62 -3.15 6.73
N LYS A 50 10.15 -3.04 7.99
CA LYS A 50 9.46 -4.10 8.70
C LYS A 50 8.34 -3.50 9.53
N ALA A 51 7.12 -3.53 8.99
CA ALA A 51 5.93 -3.11 9.69
C ALA A 51 5.05 -4.31 10.06
N ASP A 52 4.10 -4.10 10.98
CA ASP A 52 3.02 -5.04 11.20
C ASP A 52 2.17 -5.21 9.93
N ILE A 53 1.67 -6.42 9.70
CA ILE A 53 0.74 -6.73 8.60
C ILE A 53 -0.66 -6.24 8.97
N LYS A 54 -0.87 -4.94 8.78
CA LYS A 54 -2.15 -4.25 9.02
C LYS A 54 -2.48 -3.36 7.82
N PRO A 55 -3.77 -3.18 7.48
CA PRO A 55 -4.19 -2.23 6.44
C PRO A 55 -3.61 -0.83 6.70
N GLY A 56 -3.12 -0.19 5.64
CA GLY A 56 -2.51 1.14 5.72
C GLY A 56 -0.99 1.16 5.88
N ASN A 57 -0.39 0.10 6.42
CA ASN A 57 1.06 0.01 6.49
C ASN A 57 1.68 -0.31 5.12
N ALA A 58 2.87 0.24 4.89
CA ALA A 58 3.65 0.00 3.68
C ALA A 58 5.01 -0.60 4.04
N MET A 59 5.43 -1.64 3.32
CA MET A 59 6.77 -2.22 3.43
C MET A 59 7.18 -2.87 2.10
N PRO A 60 8.49 -3.05 1.84
CA PRO A 60 8.97 -3.80 0.69
C PRO A 60 8.52 -5.27 0.73
N PHE A 61 8.41 -5.91 -0.44
CA PHE A 61 8.06 -7.34 -0.52
C PHE A 61 9.08 -8.27 0.18
N SER A 62 10.29 -7.80 0.47
CA SER A 62 11.31 -8.56 1.22
C SER A 62 10.91 -8.81 2.66
N GLY A 63 10.25 -7.83 3.30
CA GLY A 63 9.74 -7.92 4.66
C GLY A 63 8.32 -8.49 4.78
N MET A 64 7.62 -8.69 3.66
CA MET A 64 6.22 -9.07 3.64
C MET A 64 6.02 -10.60 3.61
N PRO A 65 5.05 -11.17 4.36
CA PRO A 65 4.67 -12.58 4.25
C PRO A 65 3.98 -12.91 2.92
N ILE A 66 4.28 -14.08 2.38
CA ILE A 66 3.56 -14.61 1.21
C ILE A 66 2.09 -14.84 1.59
N GLY A 67 1.19 -14.54 0.66
CA GLY A 67 -0.26 -14.63 0.81
C GLY A 67 -0.93 -13.30 1.17
N THR A 68 -0.16 -12.28 1.58
CA THR A 68 -0.69 -10.96 1.93
C THR A 68 -1.38 -10.28 0.74
N ILE A 69 -2.53 -9.67 1.02
CA ILE A 69 -3.27 -8.84 0.08
C ILE A 69 -2.71 -7.43 0.12
N VAL A 70 -2.34 -6.91 -1.04
CA VAL A 70 -1.65 -5.63 -1.22
C VAL A 70 -2.32 -4.78 -2.29
N HIS A 71 -2.02 -3.48 -2.28
CA HIS A 71 -2.47 -2.51 -3.26
C HIS A 71 -1.39 -1.43 -3.45
N ASN A 72 -1.58 -0.55 -4.44
CA ASN A 72 -0.67 0.57 -4.74
C ASN A 72 0.80 0.15 -4.95
N ILE A 73 1.02 -0.86 -5.79
CA ILE A 73 2.31 -1.54 -5.95
C ILE A 73 3.17 -0.84 -7.00
N GLU A 74 4.46 -0.66 -6.71
CA GLU A 74 5.45 -0.16 -7.67
C GLU A 74 5.86 -1.25 -8.68
N LEU A 75 6.06 -0.89 -9.96
CA LEU A 75 6.65 -1.84 -10.93
C LEU A 75 8.18 -1.93 -10.80
N LYS A 76 8.80 -0.81 -10.42
CA LYS A 76 10.23 -0.65 -10.21
C LYS A 76 10.41 0.11 -8.90
N PRO A 77 11.38 -0.27 -8.05
CA PRO A 77 11.67 0.43 -6.80
C PRO A 77 11.81 1.95 -7.01
N GLY A 78 11.07 2.72 -6.23
CA GLY A 78 11.10 4.19 -6.22
C GLY A 78 10.42 4.86 -7.41
N LYS A 79 9.63 4.14 -8.20
CA LYS A 79 8.83 4.72 -9.30
C LYS A 79 7.37 4.99 -8.94
N GLY A 80 7.02 4.86 -7.67
CA GLY A 80 5.69 5.11 -7.15
C GLY A 80 4.72 3.98 -7.49
N GLY A 81 3.58 3.98 -6.81
CA GLY A 81 2.53 3.00 -7.04
C GLY A 81 1.93 3.12 -8.45
N GLN A 82 1.86 2.00 -9.15
CA GLN A 82 1.38 1.90 -10.53
C GLN A 82 0.29 0.82 -10.71
N ILE A 83 0.30 -0.23 -9.87
CA ILE A 83 -0.63 -1.36 -9.93
C ILE A 83 -1.61 -1.32 -8.76
N ALA A 84 -2.85 -1.79 -9.00
CA ALA A 84 -3.90 -1.93 -7.98
C ALA A 84 -4.15 -0.62 -7.20
N ARG A 85 -4.47 0.45 -7.93
CA ARG A 85 -4.75 1.79 -7.36
C ARG A 85 -6.21 2.21 -7.40
N ALA A 86 -7.03 1.52 -8.20
CA ALA A 86 -8.43 1.87 -8.34
C ALA A 86 -9.25 1.30 -7.17
N ALA A 87 -10.45 1.86 -6.96
CA ALA A 87 -11.37 1.37 -5.93
C ALA A 87 -11.61 -0.13 -6.05
N GLY A 88 -11.51 -0.84 -4.91
CA GLY A 88 -11.74 -2.29 -4.84
C GLY A 88 -10.67 -3.16 -5.48
N THR A 89 -9.63 -2.59 -6.09
CA THR A 89 -8.55 -3.38 -6.69
C THR A 89 -7.52 -3.80 -5.65
N TYR A 90 -6.97 -4.99 -5.84
CA TYR A 90 -5.91 -5.56 -5.01
C TYR A 90 -5.05 -6.51 -5.84
N ALA A 91 -3.91 -6.89 -5.28
CA ALA A 91 -3.14 -8.03 -5.73
C ALA A 91 -2.79 -8.91 -4.53
N GLN A 92 -2.54 -10.19 -4.79
CA GLN A 92 -2.03 -11.11 -3.78
C GLN A 92 -0.55 -11.33 -4.00
N PHE A 93 0.27 -11.15 -2.97
CA PHE A 93 1.68 -11.53 -3.01
C PHE A 93 1.78 -13.06 -2.93
N VAL A 94 2.24 -13.72 -3.99
CA VAL A 94 2.20 -15.19 -4.12
C VAL A 94 3.56 -15.85 -3.94
N GLY A 95 4.65 -15.13 -4.13
CA GLY A 95 5.99 -15.71 -4.01
C GLY A 95 7.09 -14.71 -4.29
N ARG A 96 8.32 -15.13 -4.04
CA ARG A 96 9.54 -14.35 -4.28
C ARG A 96 10.58 -15.26 -4.93
N ASP A 97 11.18 -14.78 -6.00
CA ASP A 97 12.19 -15.51 -6.75
C ASP A 97 13.21 -14.54 -7.35
N GLY A 98 14.51 -14.81 -7.18
CA GLY A 98 15.58 -14.08 -7.84
C GLY A 98 15.57 -12.55 -7.73
N GLY A 99 15.09 -11.97 -6.62
CA GLY A 99 14.96 -10.50 -6.46
C GLY A 99 13.70 -9.89 -7.09
N TYR A 100 12.73 -10.73 -7.45
CA TYR A 100 11.41 -10.35 -7.89
C TYR A 100 10.36 -10.84 -6.90
N ALA A 101 9.32 -10.05 -6.72
CA ALA A 101 8.07 -10.46 -6.12
C ALA A 101 7.11 -10.90 -7.21
N GLN A 102 6.48 -12.06 -7.02
CA GLN A 102 5.39 -12.53 -7.86
C GLN A 102 4.07 -12.11 -7.20
N ILE A 103 3.24 -11.41 -7.96
CA ILE A 103 1.91 -10.96 -7.54
C ILE A 103 0.84 -11.53 -8.48
N ARG A 104 -0.31 -11.89 -7.92
CA ARG A 104 -1.51 -12.24 -8.66
C ARG A 104 -2.45 -11.03 -8.66
N LEU A 105 -2.76 -10.49 -9.83
CA LEU A 105 -3.69 -9.39 -10.00
C LEU A 105 -5.14 -9.87 -9.89
N SER A 106 -6.08 -8.95 -9.67
CA SER A 106 -7.51 -9.24 -9.67
C SER A 106 -8.03 -9.80 -11.01
N SER A 107 -7.30 -9.60 -12.11
CA SER A 107 -7.58 -10.22 -13.42
C SER A 107 -7.23 -11.72 -13.48
N GLY A 108 -6.55 -12.24 -12.47
CA GLY A 108 -5.96 -13.58 -12.48
C GLY A 108 -4.54 -13.64 -13.07
N GLU A 109 -4.06 -12.56 -13.69
CA GLU A 109 -2.69 -12.46 -14.22
C GLU A 109 -1.66 -12.64 -13.11
N LEU A 110 -0.67 -13.51 -13.35
CA LEU A 110 0.55 -13.59 -12.55
C LEU A 110 1.60 -12.68 -13.15
N ARG A 111 2.13 -11.78 -12.33
CA ARG A 111 3.10 -10.77 -12.76
C ARG A 111 4.29 -10.73 -11.83
N LEU A 112 5.47 -10.57 -12.40
CA LEU A 112 6.69 -10.30 -11.66
C LEU A 112 6.90 -8.79 -11.54
N VAL A 113 7.19 -8.34 -10.32
CA VAL A 113 7.59 -6.96 -10.01
C VAL A 113 8.92 -6.99 -9.28
N ARG A 114 9.77 -5.98 -9.51
CA ARG A 114 11.11 -5.95 -8.90
C ARG A 114 10.98 -5.62 -7.41
N GLN A 115 11.66 -6.41 -6.57
CA GLN A 115 11.68 -6.26 -5.12
C GLN A 115 12.58 -5.11 -4.66
#